data_AF-A0A443K8N0-F1
#
_entry.id   AF-A0A443K8N0-F1
#
_cell.length_a   1.000
_cell.length_b   1.000
_cell.length_c   1.000
_cell.angle_alpha   90.00
_cell.angle_beta   90.00
_cell.angle_gamma   90.00
#
_symmetry.space_group_name_H-M   'P 1'
#
loop_
_entity.id
_entity.type
_entity.pdbx_description
1 polymer ?
#
loop_
_entity_poly.entity_id
_entity_poly.type
_entity_poly.pdbx_seq_one_letter_code
_entity_poly.pdbx_strand_id
1 'polypeptide(L)'
;MSILLAAAVIVACVFVFAPRAAIVTEVGIDAPPAQVWALLGDPESYRDWNPFIVSLQGELAEGARLTATMRPQAGREMTFHPTVLKVVPERELRWRGRLLLPRVLDGEHYFLLEQRDGGTRLVHGERFRGLLLWFIDARQFRADFDRMNMALKARLEIGAGQDIRAPI
;
A
#
# COMPACT_ATOMS: atom_id res chain seq x y z
N MET A 1 -2.63 43.36 -14.38
CA MET A 1 -2.93 42.00 -13.88
C MET A 1 -3.84 42.16 -12.66
N SER A 2 -5.12 41.79 -12.74
CA SER A 2 -6.03 41.95 -11.61
C SER A 2 -5.65 41.03 -10.44
N ILE A 3 -5.92 41.43 -9.20
CA ILE A 3 -5.61 40.65 -7.98
C ILE A 3 -6.16 39.22 -8.06
N LEU A 4 -7.34 39.05 -8.67
CA LEU A 4 -7.96 37.75 -8.90
C LEU A 4 -7.14 36.84 -9.83
N LEU A 5 -6.55 37.40 -10.90
CA LEU A 5 -5.68 36.64 -11.80
C LEU A 5 -4.39 36.23 -11.11
N ALA A 6 -3.78 37.12 -10.31
CA ALA A 6 -2.59 36.80 -9.54
C ALA A 6 -2.86 35.70 -8.50
N ALA A 7 -3.98 35.79 -7.76
CA ALA A 7 -4.38 34.76 -6.81
C ALA A 7 -4.63 33.40 -7.49
N ALA A 8 -5.31 33.39 -8.63
CA ALA A 8 -5.56 32.16 -9.40
C ALA A 8 -4.25 31.51 -9.90
N VAL A 9 -3.29 32.31 -10.37
CA VAL A 9 -1.97 31.82 -10.78
C VAL A 9 -1.22 31.23 -9.59
N ILE A 10 -1.21 31.90 -8.44
CA ILE A 10 -0.56 31.40 -7.22
C ILE A 10 -1.17 30.06 -6.79
N VAL A 11 -2.51 29.97 -6.75
CA VAL A 11 -3.21 28.73 -6.40
C VAL A 11 -2.86 27.62 -7.40
N ALA A 12 -2.87 27.91 -8.70
CA ALA A 12 -2.47 26.94 -9.72
C ALA A 12 -1.02 26.48 -9.53
N CYS A 13 -0.09 27.40 -9.27
CA CYS A 13 1.32 27.10 -9.00
C CYS A 13 1.47 26.20 -7.77
N VAL A 14 0.74 26.45 -6.67
CA VAL A 14 0.76 25.61 -5.46
C VAL A 14 0.45 24.14 -5.79
N PHE A 15 -0.55 23.86 -6.61
CA PHE A 15 -0.89 22.49 -7.00
C PHE A 15 0.07 21.89 -8.05
N VAL A 16 0.64 22.70 -8.94
CA VAL A 16 1.63 22.27 -9.93
C VAL A 16 2.94 21.86 -9.26
N PHE A 17 3.41 22.69 -8.32
CA PHE A 17 4.65 22.48 -7.57
C PHE A 17 4.44 21.69 -6.27
N ALA A 18 3.28 21.03 -6.13
CA ALA A 18 3.03 20.16 -4.99
C ALA A 18 4.15 19.11 -4.86
N PRO A 19 4.72 18.94 -3.67
CA PRO A 19 5.82 18.03 -3.41
C PRO A 19 5.44 16.58 -3.71
N ARG A 20 6.48 15.76 -3.89
CA ARG A 20 6.38 14.32 -4.12
C ARG A 20 7.31 13.60 -3.15
N ALA A 21 6.90 12.43 -2.71
CA ALA A 21 7.71 11.55 -1.89
C ALA A 21 7.47 10.10 -2.33
N ALA A 22 8.40 9.20 -2.00
CA ALA A 22 8.26 7.79 -2.27
C ALA A 22 8.85 6.96 -1.14
N ILE A 23 8.20 5.84 -0.86
CA ILE A 23 8.71 4.77 0.00
C ILE A 23 8.78 3.52 -0.85
N VAL A 24 9.89 2.80 -0.75
CA VAL A 24 10.07 1.48 -1.36
C VAL A 24 10.71 0.58 -0.33
N THR A 25 10.07 -0.56 -0.07
CA THR A 25 10.52 -1.62 0.81
C THR A 25 10.58 -2.92 0.03
N GLU A 26 11.44 -3.83 0.49
CA GLU A 26 11.60 -5.13 -0.14
C GLU A 26 11.76 -6.21 0.92
N VAL A 27 11.18 -7.38 0.67
CA VAL A 27 11.36 -8.56 1.52
C VAL A 27 11.36 -9.82 0.65
N GLY A 28 12.20 -10.79 1.01
CA GLY A 28 12.14 -12.15 0.47
C GLY A 28 11.21 -13.01 1.33
N ILE A 29 10.30 -13.73 0.69
CA ILE A 29 9.33 -14.63 1.31
C ILE A 29 9.58 -16.03 0.75
N ASP A 30 9.74 -17.02 1.63
CA ASP A 30 9.99 -18.42 1.28
C ASP A 30 8.67 -19.14 0.94
N ALA A 31 7.92 -18.55 0.01
CA ALA A 31 6.67 -19.06 -0.52
C ALA A 31 6.52 -18.63 -2.00
N PRO A 32 5.88 -19.45 -2.85
CA PRO A 32 5.66 -19.09 -4.25
C PRO A 32 4.68 -17.91 -4.39
N PRO A 33 4.75 -17.13 -5.50
CA PRO A 33 3.91 -15.95 -5.68
C PRO A 33 2.41 -16.22 -5.56
N ALA A 34 1.94 -17.41 -5.95
CA ALA A 34 0.57 -17.87 -5.77
C ALA A 34 0.10 -17.83 -4.31
N GLN A 35 0.92 -18.28 -3.36
CA GLN A 35 0.57 -18.27 -1.94
C GLN A 35 0.61 -16.86 -1.36
N VAL A 36 1.58 -16.05 -1.76
CA VAL A 36 1.64 -14.63 -1.36
C VAL A 36 0.40 -13.89 -1.88
N TRP A 37 0.01 -14.17 -3.12
CA TRP A 37 -1.17 -13.61 -3.75
C TRP A 37 -2.48 -14.03 -3.07
N ALA A 38 -2.57 -15.28 -2.60
CA ALA A 38 -3.77 -15.75 -1.89
C ALA A 38 -4.11 -14.90 -0.65
N LEU A 39 -3.10 -14.33 0.04
CA LEU A 39 -3.31 -13.40 1.15
C LEU A 39 -3.49 -11.94 0.68
N LEU A 40 -2.64 -11.47 -0.23
CA LEU A 40 -2.72 -10.08 -0.72
C LEU A 40 -4.00 -9.80 -1.51
N GLY A 41 -4.48 -10.79 -2.25
CA GLY A 41 -5.66 -10.77 -3.09
C GLY A 41 -6.96 -11.08 -2.36
N ASP A 42 -6.92 -11.30 -1.05
CA ASP A 42 -8.10 -11.54 -0.20
C ASP A 42 -8.27 -10.39 0.81
N PRO A 43 -9.03 -9.33 0.46
CA PRO A 43 -9.27 -8.18 1.33
C PRO A 43 -9.81 -8.54 2.72
N GLU A 44 -10.66 -9.57 2.81
CA GLU A 44 -11.32 -9.93 4.07
C GLU A 44 -10.32 -10.49 5.08
N SER A 45 -9.27 -11.16 4.60
CA SER A 45 -8.20 -11.71 5.45
C SER A 45 -7.27 -10.66 6.08
N TYR A 46 -7.26 -9.41 5.58
CA TYR A 46 -6.26 -8.40 6.00
C TYR A 46 -6.25 -8.19 7.51
N ARG A 47 -7.42 -8.21 8.14
CA ARG A 47 -7.54 -8.03 9.60
C ARG A 47 -6.83 -9.10 10.43
N ASP A 48 -6.60 -10.28 9.86
CA ASP A 48 -6.06 -11.44 10.58
C ASP A 48 -4.53 -11.47 10.58
N TRP A 49 -3.89 -10.81 9.61
CA TRP A 49 -2.44 -10.85 9.45
C TRP A 49 -1.79 -9.47 9.32
N ASN A 50 -2.51 -8.43 8.89
CA ASN A 50 -1.94 -7.13 8.58
C ASN A 50 -2.05 -6.16 9.77
N PRO A 51 -0.94 -5.82 10.44
CA PRO A 51 -0.96 -4.94 11.60
C PRO A 51 -1.13 -3.46 11.24
N PHE A 52 -1.10 -3.11 9.95
CA PHE A 52 -1.17 -1.74 9.46
C PHE A 52 -2.50 -1.44 8.75
N ILE A 53 -2.86 -2.22 7.73
CA ILE A 53 -4.18 -2.15 7.07
C ILE A 53 -5.09 -3.14 7.78
N VAL A 54 -5.76 -2.68 8.83
CA VAL A 54 -6.54 -3.52 9.75
C VAL A 54 -7.92 -3.90 9.22
N SER A 55 -8.38 -3.28 8.13
CA SER A 55 -9.59 -3.66 7.39
C SER A 55 -9.44 -3.22 5.94
N LEU A 56 -9.75 -4.12 5.01
CA LEU A 56 -9.88 -3.83 3.59
C LEU A 56 -11.17 -4.46 3.08
N GLN A 57 -12.05 -3.65 2.49
CA GLN A 57 -13.36 -4.09 2.02
C GLN A 57 -13.59 -3.64 0.58
N GLY A 58 -14.30 -4.46 -0.18
CA GLY A 58 -14.60 -4.22 -1.59
C GLY A 58 -13.86 -5.19 -2.50
N GLU A 59 -14.15 -5.09 -3.80
CA GLU A 59 -13.61 -5.98 -4.81
C GLU A 59 -12.25 -5.48 -5.33
N LEU A 60 -11.25 -6.37 -5.37
CA LEU A 60 -9.98 -6.11 -6.05
C LEU A 60 -10.15 -6.29 -7.58
N ALA A 61 -10.88 -5.38 -8.20
CA ALA A 61 -11.03 -5.27 -9.65
C ALA A 61 -10.57 -3.89 -10.12
N GLU A 62 -9.94 -3.79 -11.29
CA GLU A 62 -9.45 -2.50 -11.81
C GLU A 62 -10.60 -1.48 -11.93
N GLY A 63 -10.38 -0.27 -11.40
CA GLY A 63 -11.39 0.78 -11.33
C GLY A 63 -12.36 0.67 -10.14
N ALA A 64 -12.40 -0.45 -9.43
CA ALA A 64 -13.23 -0.61 -8.24
C ALA A 64 -12.77 0.30 -7.10
N ARG A 65 -13.70 0.64 -6.20
CA ARG A 65 -13.43 1.46 -5.02
C ARG A 65 -13.49 0.58 -3.77
N LEU A 66 -12.43 0.63 -2.98
CA LEU A 66 -12.34 -0.08 -1.71
C LEU A 66 -12.70 0.85 -0.55
N THR A 67 -12.90 0.25 0.62
CA THR A 67 -12.86 0.94 1.92
C THR A 67 -11.72 0.32 2.72
N ALA A 68 -10.73 1.14 3.07
CA ALA A 68 -9.53 0.71 3.76
C ALA A 68 -9.40 1.47 5.08
N THR A 69 -9.13 0.74 6.17
CA THR A 69 -8.82 1.33 7.48
C THR A 69 -7.37 1.02 7.83
N MET A 70 -6.58 2.08 8.05
CA MET A 70 -5.18 2.00 8.42
C MET A 70 -4.97 2.45 9.86
N ARG A 71 -4.14 1.70 10.58
CA ARG A 71 -3.69 2.01 11.94
C ARG A 71 -2.16 2.16 11.94
N PRO A 72 -1.64 3.37 11.62
CA PRO A 72 -0.20 3.62 11.69
C PRO A 72 0.32 3.55 13.12
N GLN A 73 1.61 3.24 13.30
CA GLN A 73 2.26 3.34 14.62
C GLN A 73 2.24 4.78 15.15
N ALA A 74 2.51 5.73 14.27
CA ALA A 74 2.47 7.15 14.57
C ALA A 74 1.18 7.76 13.99
N GLY A 75 0.31 8.24 14.87
CA GLY A 75 -0.92 8.94 14.50
C GLY A 75 -2.19 8.22 14.93
N ARG A 76 -3.29 8.51 14.24
CA ARG A 76 -4.61 7.96 14.55
C ARG A 76 -5.05 7.02 13.44
N GLU A 77 -5.86 6.04 13.82
CA GLU A 77 -6.59 5.22 12.87
C GLU A 77 -7.40 6.09 11.92
N MET A 78 -7.38 5.74 10.63
CA MET A 78 -8.10 6.48 9.60
C MET A 78 -8.66 5.53 8.54
N THR A 79 -9.82 5.90 8.02
CA THR A 79 -10.48 5.21 6.90
C THR A 79 -10.45 6.09 5.66
N PHE A 80 -10.17 5.48 4.52
CA PHE A 80 -10.15 6.13 3.21
C PHE A 80 -10.66 5.16 2.15
N HIS A 81 -10.88 5.67 0.94
CA HIS A 81 -11.53 4.92 -0.13
C HIS A 81 -10.65 4.86 -1.38
N PRO A 82 -9.65 3.98 -1.43
CA PRO A 82 -8.75 3.90 -2.57
C PRO A 82 -9.45 3.33 -3.80
N THR A 83 -9.00 3.75 -4.98
CA THR A 83 -9.40 3.16 -6.26
C THR A 83 -8.35 2.18 -6.71
N VAL A 84 -8.75 0.95 -7.01
CA VAL A 84 -7.87 -0.07 -7.57
C VAL A 84 -7.42 0.36 -8.95
N LEU A 85 -6.12 0.35 -9.19
CA LEU A 85 -5.50 0.76 -10.45
C LEU A 85 -5.05 -0.42 -11.29
N LYS A 86 -4.57 -1.49 -10.65
CA LYS A 86 -4.06 -2.67 -11.34
C LYS A 86 -4.19 -3.92 -10.48
N VAL A 87 -4.62 -5.01 -11.10
CA VAL A 87 -4.74 -6.33 -10.46
C VAL A 87 -4.26 -7.38 -11.45
N VAL A 88 -3.02 -7.83 -11.26
CA VAL A 88 -2.42 -8.91 -12.03
C VAL A 88 -2.08 -10.03 -11.07
N PRO A 89 -2.83 -11.15 -11.09
CA PRO A 89 -2.60 -12.27 -10.20
C PRO A 89 -1.13 -12.68 -10.15
N GLU A 90 -0.65 -12.95 -8.93
CA GLU A 90 0.72 -13.42 -8.64
C GLU A 90 1.83 -12.46 -9.07
N ARG A 91 1.51 -11.21 -9.47
CA ARG A 91 2.48 -10.27 -10.03
C ARG A 91 2.35 -8.86 -9.49
N GLU A 92 1.15 -8.29 -9.48
CA GLU A 92 0.97 -6.88 -9.16
C GLU A 92 -0.41 -6.58 -8.58
N LEU A 93 -0.42 -5.88 -7.45
CA LEU A 93 -1.60 -5.22 -6.90
C LEU A 93 -1.28 -3.75 -6.68
N ARG A 94 -2.13 -2.87 -7.21
CA ARG A 94 -1.93 -1.42 -7.11
C ARG A 94 -3.25 -0.71 -6.89
N TRP A 95 -3.25 0.24 -5.96
CA TRP A 95 -4.38 1.15 -5.76
C TRP A 95 -3.91 2.56 -5.46
N ARG A 96 -4.82 3.52 -5.62
CA ARG A 96 -4.57 4.91 -5.28
C ARG A 96 -5.53 5.39 -4.22
N GLY A 97 -4.98 5.68 -3.04
CA GLY A 97 -5.66 6.39 -1.96
C GLY A 97 -5.68 7.89 -2.20
N ARG A 98 -6.72 8.55 -1.68
CA ARG A 98 -6.82 10.01 -1.60
C ARG A 98 -7.31 10.37 -0.20
N LEU A 99 -6.64 11.30 0.46
CA LEU A 99 -7.09 11.83 1.75
C LEU A 99 -7.84 13.15 1.52
N LEU A 100 -9.07 13.25 2.03
CA LEU A 100 -9.98 14.40 1.93
C LEU A 100 -10.43 14.75 0.49
N LEU A 101 -9.57 15.44 -0.27
CA LEU A 101 -9.85 15.95 -1.61
C LEU A 101 -8.71 15.57 -2.57
N PRO A 102 -8.99 15.44 -3.89
CA PRO A 102 -7.94 15.15 -4.87
C PRO A 102 -6.77 16.14 -4.77
N ARG A 103 -5.54 15.64 -4.89
CA ARG A 103 -4.28 16.43 -4.85
C ARG A 103 -3.91 17.04 -3.49
N VAL A 104 -4.72 16.85 -2.45
CA VAL A 104 -4.35 17.24 -1.08
C VAL A 104 -3.31 16.26 -0.53
N LEU A 105 -3.61 14.97 -0.62
CA LEU A 105 -2.65 13.88 -0.50
C LEU A 105 -3.17 12.69 -1.31
N ASP A 106 -2.52 12.44 -2.43
CA ASP A 106 -2.73 11.25 -3.25
C ASP A 106 -1.57 10.27 -2.96
N GLY A 107 -1.89 9.00 -2.75
CA GLY A 107 -0.93 7.94 -2.50
C GLY A 107 -1.17 6.77 -3.45
N GLU A 108 -0.22 6.51 -4.36
CA GLU A 108 -0.26 5.32 -5.22
C GLU A 108 0.55 4.21 -4.58
N HIS A 109 -0.15 3.25 -4.01
CA HIS A 109 0.37 2.15 -3.23
C HIS A 109 0.40 0.89 -4.08
N TYR A 110 1.51 0.14 -4.04
CA TYR A 110 1.73 -1.00 -4.91
C TYR A 110 2.47 -2.14 -4.20
N PHE A 111 2.14 -3.35 -4.61
CA PHE A 111 2.82 -4.61 -4.29
C PHE A 111 3.20 -5.27 -5.61
N LEU A 112 4.49 -5.56 -5.79
CA LEU A 112 5.01 -6.32 -6.92
C LEU A 112 5.59 -7.62 -6.40
N LEU A 113 5.17 -8.73 -7.00
CA LEU A 113 5.64 -10.07 -6.69
C LEU A 113 6.56 -10.53 -7.82
N GLU A 114 7.82 -10.74 -7.48
CA GLU A 114 8.82 -11.28 -8.38
C GLU A 114 9.18 -12.70 -7.94
N GLN A 115 8.97 -13.69 -8.82
CA GLN A 115 9.40 -15.05 -8.54
C GLN A 115 10.93 -15.12 -8.41
N ARG A 116 11.40 -15.84 -7.39
CA ARG A 116 12.81 -16.19 -7.15
C ARG A 116 12.94 -17.68 -6.84
N ASP A 117 14.17 -18.19 -6.80
CA ASP A 117 14.51 -19.60 -6.58
C ASP A 117 13.76 -20.22 -5.38
N GLY A 118 12.58 -20.80 -5.63
CA GLY A 118 11.71 -21.38 -4.60
C GLY A 118 10.88 -20.41 -3.76
N GLY A 119 10.89 -19.10 -4.04
CA GLY A 119 10.22 -18.08 -3.23
C GLY A 119 9.78 -16.84 -4.01
N THR A 120 9.48 -15.77 -3.28
CA THR A 120 8.98 -14.51 -3.84
C THR A 120 9.76 -13.33 -3.26
N ARG A 121 10.23 -12.42 -4.12
CA ARG A 121 10.60 -11.07 -3.69
C ARG A 121 9.37 -10.19 -3.80
N LEU A 122 8.93 -9.68 -2.65
CA LEU A 122 7.91 -8.65 -2.58
C LEU A 122 8.58 -7.28 -2.60
N VAL A 123 8.26 -6.48 -3.61
CA VAL A 123 8.55 -5.04 -3.62
C VAL A 123 7.26 -4.29 -3.28
N HIS A 124 7.25 -3.61 -2.15
CA HIS A 124 6.10 -2.89 -1.62
C HIS A 124 6.45 -1.41 -1.50
N GLY A 125 5.63 -0.53 -2.04
CA GLY A 125 5.91 0.89 -1.94
C GLY A 125 4.69 1.77 -2.13
N GLU A 126 4.91 3.06 -1.90
CA GLU A 126 3.90 4.08 -2.10
C GLU A 126 4.53 5.35 -2.65
N ARG A 127 3.91 5.90 -3.69
CA ARG A 127 4.28 7.19 -4.30
C ARG A 127 3.27 8.22 -3.86
N PHE A 128 3.72 9.19 -3.09
CA PHE A 128 2.90 10.27 -2.57
C PHE A 128 3.04 11.52 -3.43
N ARG A 129 1.94 12.23 -3.60
CA ARG A 129 1.93 13.58 -4.15
C ARG A 129 0.83 14.39 -3.47
N GLY A 130 1.14 15.60 -3.05
CA GLY A 130 0.12 16.53 -2.55
C GLY A 130 0.67 17.56 -1.61
N LEU A 131 -0.15 18.58 -1.33
CA LEU A 131 0.22 19.72 -0.50
C LEU A 131 0.53 19.32 0.95
N LEU A 132 -0.08 18.24 1.45
CA LEU A 132 0.15 17.77 2.83
C LEU A 132 1.61 17.35 3.07
N LEU A 133 2.37 16.97 2.04
CA LEU A 133 3.79 16.58 2.20
C LEU A 133 4.72 17.77 2.54
N TRP A 134 4.22 19.01 2.54
CA TRP A 134 4.96 20.13 3.17
C TRP A 134 4.92 20.07 4.69
N PHE A 135 3.95 19.37 5.27
CA PHE A 135 3.70 19.31 6.72
C PHE A 135 3.94 17.93 7.32
N ILE A 136 3.92 16.87 6.50
CA ILE A 136 4.14 15.49 6.93
C ILE A 136 5.35 14.90 6.20
N ASP A 137 6.19 14.13 6.92
CA ASP A 137 7.23 13.33 6.29
C ASP A 137 6.67 11.95 5.95
N ALA A 138 6.50 11.66 4.65
CA ALA A 138 6.02 10.36 4.21
C ALA A 138 6.89 9.20 4.72
N ARG A 139 8.18 9.41 4.96
CA ARG A 139 9.10 8.36 5.45
C ARG A 139 8.69 7.80 6.81
N GLN A 140 7.86 8.51 7.57
CA GLN A 140 7.32 8.00 8.85
C GLN A 140 6.54 6.68 8.68
N PHE A 141 5.94 6.43 7.50
CA PHE A 141 5.19 5.20 7.23
C PHE A 141 6.07 4.00 6.84
N ARG A 142 7.39 4.22 6.67
CA ARG A 142 8.34 3.14 6.30
C ARG A 142 8.28 1.96 7.28
N ALA A 143 8.28 2.26 8.58
CA ALA A 143 8.24 1.23 9.61
C ALA A 143 6.94 0.42 9.60
N ASP A 144 5.81 1.06 9.29
CA ASP A 144 4.52 0.38 9.14
C ASP A 144 4.53 -0.59 7.94
N PHE A 145 5.17 -0.20 6.83
CA PHE A 145 5.31 -1.03 5.62
C PHE A 145 6.20 -2.25 5.88
N ASP A 146 7.36 -2.02 6.51
CA ASP A 146 8.27 -3.10 6.88
C ASP A 146 7.57 -4.08 7.84
N ARG A 147 6.79 -3.58 8.81
CA ARG A 147 6.01 -4.43 9.73
C ARG A 147 4.93 -5.25 9.01
N MET A 148 4.20 -4.64 8.07
CA MET A 148 3.22 -5.35 7.24
C MET A 148 3.88 -6.49 6.45
N ASN A 149 5.02 -6.19 5.80
CA ASN A 149 5.78 -7.16 5.02
C ASN A 149 6.27 -8.33 5.88
N MET A 150 6.78 -8.03 7.07
CA MET A 150 7.23 -9.07 8.01
C MET A 150 6.07 -9.93 8.51
N ALA A 151 4.89 -9.35 8.74
CA ALA A 151 3.71 -10.11 9.14
C ALA A 151 3.22 -11.06 8.03
N LEU A 152 3.24 -10.59 6.77
CA LEU A 152 2.93 -11.43 5.60
C LEU A 152 3.93 -12.59 5.47
N LYS A 153 5.24 -12.30 5.57
CA LYS A 153 6.31 -13.32 5.56
C LYS A 153 6.10 -14.36 6.65
N ALA A 154 5.93 -13.92 7.90
CA ALA A 154 5.74 -14.81 9.03
C ALA A 154 4.49 -15.70 8.87
N ARG A 155 3.38 -15.14 8.36
CA ARG A 155 2.13 -15.89 8.14
C ARG A 155 2.33 -17.06 7.17
N LEU A 156 3.10 -16.86 6.10
CA LEU A 156 3.35 -17.87 5.06
C LEU A 156 4.38 -18.92 5.49
N GLU A 157 5.44 -18.49 6.19
CA GLU A 157 6.54 -19.39 6.56
C GLU A 157 6.24 -20.26 7.77
N ILE A 158 5.41 -19.78 8.71
CA ILE A 158 4.95 -20.60 9.83
C ILE A 158 4.03 -21.73 9.34
N GLY A 159 3.23 -21.49 8.29
CA GLY A 159 2.39 -22.52 7.66
C GLY A 159 3.21 -23.60 6.94
N ALA A 160 4.24 -23.21 6.19
CA ALA A 160 5.12 -24.13 5.47
C ALA A 160 5.92 -25.07 6.39
N GLY A 161 6.24 -24.62 7.61
CA GLY A 161 6.95 -25.42 8.61
C GLY A 161 6.17 -26.61 9.19
N GLN A 162 4.84 -26.67 8.99
CA GLN A 162 4.02 -27.80 9.44
C GLN A 162 3.88 -28.91 8.38
N ASP A 163 4.00 -28.59 7.09
CA ASP A 163 3.88 -29.58 6.00
C ASP A 163 5.16 -30.43 5.82
N ILE A 164 6.31 -29.98 6.34
CA ILE A 164 7.60 -30.71 6.25
C ILE A 164 7.74 -31.78 7.36
N ARG A 165 6.83 -31.82 8.36
CA ARG A 165 6.90 -32.73 9.52
C ARG A 165 5.98 -33.95 9.45
N ALA A 166 5.73 -34.50 8.27
CA ALA A 166 5.18 -35.85 8.16
C ALA A 166 6.28 -36.86 7.79
N PRO A 167 6.99 -37.47 8.76
CA PRO A 167 7.59 -38.77 8.56
C PRO A 167 6.52 -39.86 8.80
N ILE A 168 6.43 -40.72 7.79
CA ILE A 168 5.87 -42.08 7.69
C ILE A 168 5.67 -42.79 9.03
#